data_AF-A0A2N1NGK9-F1
#
_entry.id   AF-A0A2N1NGK9-F1
#
_cell.length_a   1.000
_cell.length_b   1.000
_cell.length_c   1.000
_cell.angle_alpha   90.00
_cell.angle_beta   90.00
_cell.angle_gamma   90.00
#
_symmetry.space_group_name_H-M   'P 1'
#
loop_
_entity.id
_entity.type
_entity.pdbx_description
1 polymer ?
#
loop_
_entity_poly.entity_id
_entity_poly.type
_entity_poly.pdbx_seq_one_letter_code
_entity_poly.pdbx_strand_id
1 'polypeptide(L)'
;MSDISHPQHLTSTKNTSTEIVLWKYDNPYANYKHDPERIFLLNGYTLRIHQKLDKIVKITQNTGNLVWDGAYILSKYILYHLLNDFTFRENILEFNDTAPQKIRFLELGSGCGLVGLSAWILGGYVVCSELPGEEFEHTKLNIESNVKSILNQQKERFKLESNLKNESDLKVKHEKLEINLRSENIAVYPLNWEELPQDFPHLFPFDIILASEIFYLPHFYKPLIKMIKYFSCPITDNFKEKKGKRKTLVLGIYKDRGLGESAFFDIANKFGKMKVIWINNNWMLNEFNNYSQEYKMFWLIPFE
;
A
#
# COMPACT_ATOMS: atom_id res chain seq x y z
N MET A 1 53.88 -19.77 -47.91
CA MET A 1 54.38 -18.46 -48.37
C MET A 1 53.46 -17.96 -49.46
N SER A 2 52.56 -17.03 -49.12
CA SER A 2 52.00 -16.00 -50.03
C SER A 2 50.81 -15.34 -49.34
N ASP A 3 50.85 -14.01 -49.37
CA ASP A 3 50.05 -13.04 -48.63
C ASP A 3 48.56 -12.94 -49.01
N ILE A 4 47.77 -12.67 -47.97
CA ILE A 4 46.79 -11.58 -47.79
C ILE A 4 46.11 -11.03 -49.07
N SER A 5 44.79 -11.25 -49.14
CA SER A 5 43.84 -10.28 -49.70
C SER A 5 42.56 -10.21 -48.83
N HIS A 6 42.12 -8.98 -48.56
CA HIS A 6 41.03 -8.61 -47.65
C HIS A 6 39.64 -9.06 -48.12
N PRO A 7 38.73 -9.48 -47.21
CA PRO A 7 37.31 -9.57 -47.50
C PRO A 7 36.60 -8.22 -47.30
N GLN A 8 35.69 -7.94 -48.24
CA GLN A 8 34.83 -6.76 -48.33
C GLN A 8 33.86 -6.61 -47.15
N HIS A 9 33.65 -5.36 -46.73
CA HIS A 9 32.63 -4.94 -45.78
C HIS A 9 31.22 -5.28 -46.29
N LEU A 10 30.49 -6.13 -45.56
CA LEU A 10 29.02 -6.10 -45.55
C LEU A 10 28.55 -5.22 -44.40
N THR A 11 27.89 -4.13 -44.75
CA THR A 11 27.21 -3.20 -43.86
C THR A 11 25.94 -3.86 -43.28
N SER A 12 26.03 -4.34 -42.04
CA SER A 12 24.87 -4.66 -41.20
C SER A 12 24.63 -3.49 -40.25
N THR A 13 23.74 -2.57 -40.62
CA THR A 13 23.21 -1.55 -39.72
C THR A 13 22.35 -2.21 -38.63
N LYS A 14 22.95 -2.58 -37.51
CA LYS A 14 22.20 -2.86 -36.27
C LYS A 14 22.01 -1.55 -35.54
N ASN A 15 20.79 -1.02 -35.59
CA ASN A 15 20.32 0.00 -34.66
C ASN A 15 20.33 -0.62 -33.25
N THR A 16 21.40 -0.41 -32.51
CA THR A 16 21.44 -0.68 -31.08
C THR A 16 20.88 0.55 -30.37
N SER A 17 19.57 0.55 -30.10
CA SER A 17 19.02 1.44 -29.10
C SER A 17 19.68 1.09 -27.77
N THR A 18 20.65 1.90 -27.35
CA THR A 18 21.19 1.85 -25.99
C THR A 18 20.10 2.34 -25.06
N GLU A 19 19.24 1.43 -24.61
CA GLU A 19 18.37 1.70 -23.48
C GLU A 19 19.27 2.05 -22.29
N ILE A 20 19.05 3.25 -21.73
CA ILE A 20 19.77 3.69 -20.54
C ILE A 20 19.30 2.79 -19.40
N VAL A 21 20.16 1.83 -19.03
CA VAL A 21 19.98 1.09 -17.78
C VAL A 21 20.18 2.10 -16.66
N LEU A 22 19.09 2.47 -15.97
CA LEU A 22 19.15 3.19 -14.70
C LEU A 22 19.88 2.29 -13.70
N TRP A 23 21.21 2.45 -13.64
CA TRP A 23 22.03 1.85 -12.61
C TRP A 23 21.60 2.44 -11.27
N LYS A 24 20.75 1.72 -10.55
CA LYS A 24 20.45 2.02 -9.16
C LYS A 24 21.62 1.47 -8.36
N TYR A 25 22.57 2.34 -8.00
CA TYR A 25 23.55 2.02 -6.99
C TYR A 25 22.78 1.78 -5.68
N ASP A 26 22.62 0.51 -5.31
CA ASP A 26 22.11 0.08 -4.02
C ASP A 26 23.29 -0.60 -3.33
N ASN A 27 23.85 0.02 -2.30
CA ASN A 27 24.89 -0.62 -1.51
C ASN A 27 24.23 -1.80 -0.77
N PRO A 28 24.56 -3.06 -1.09
CA PRO A 28 23.88 -4.22 -0.49
C PRO A 28 24.13 -4.34 1.02
N TYR A 29 25.05 -3.56 1.57
CA TYR A 29 25.38 -3.50 3.00
C TYR A 29 24.81 -2.27 3.71
N ALA A 30 24.17 -1.33 2.99
CA ALA A 30 23.61 -0.15 3.62
C ALA A 30 22.25 -0.48 4.24
N ASN A 31 22.20 -0.51 5.57
CA ASN A 31 20.96 -0.65 6.31
C ASN A 31 20.37 0.73 6.62
N TYR A 32 19.56 1.25 5.69
CA TYR A 32 18.87 2.54 5.84
C TYR A 32 17.70 2.52 6.85
N LYS A 33 17.46 1.39 7.53
CA LYS A 33 16.35 1.26 8.51
C LYS A 33 16.43 2.31 9.62
N HIS A 34 17.65 2.70 9.99
CA HIS A 34 17.92 3.64 11.07
C HIS A 34 18.40 5.01 10.55
N ASP A 35 18.10 5.33 9.29
CA ASP A 35 18.34 6.66 8.75
C ASP A 35 17.19 7.59 9.13
N PRO A 36 17.43 8.90 9.37
CA PRO A 36 16.37 9.85 9.68
C PRO A 36 15.38 10.04 8.53
N GLU A 37 15.74 9.61 7.32
CA GLU A 37 14.89 9.58 6.14
C GLU A 37 15.10 8.26 5.38
N ARG A 38 14.02 7.62 4.95
CA ARG A 38 14.06 6.45 4.05
C ARG A 38 13.46 6.80 2.70
N ILE A 39 14.16 6.44 1.64
CA ILE A 39 13.74 6.70 0.26
C ILE A 39 13.15 5.42 -0.32
N PHE A 40 11.94 5.51 -0.88
CA PHE A 40 11.28 4.41 -1.57
C PHE A 40 10.95 4.80 -3.01
N LEU A 41 11.06 3.83 -3.93
CA LEU A 41 10.61 3.96 -5.30
C LEU A 41 9.40 3.06 -5.50
N LEU A 42 8.20 3.66 -5.60
CA LEU A 42 6.92 2.95 -5.65
C LEU A 42 6.09 3.43 -6.84
N ASN A 43 5.70 2.50 -7.72
CA ASN A 43 4.99 2.79 -8.99
C ASN A 43 5.64 3.95 -9.78
N GLY A 44 6.97 3.97 -9.81
CA GLY A 44 7.78 4.99 -10.43
C GLY A 44 7.98 6.25 -9.60
N TYR A 45 7.17 6.54 -8.57
CA TYR A 45 7.33 7.74 -7.74
C TYR A 45 8.39 7.55 -6.66
N THR A 46 9.19 8.59 -6.42
CA THR A 46 10.13 8.64 -5.30
C THR A 46 9.44 9.23 -4.08
N LEU A 47 9.41 8.47 -3.00
CA LEU A 47 8.90 8.86 -1.69
C LEU A 47 10.07 9.06 -0.73
N ARG A 48 9.97 10.07 0.13
CA ARG A 48 10.92 10.37 1.21
C ARG A 48 10.17 10.32 2.52
N ILE A 49 10.40 9.27 3.30
CA ILE A 49 9.70 9.04 4.57
C ILE A 49 10.63 9.43 5.71
N HIS A 50 10.28 10.49 6.43
CA HIS A 50 11.00 10.90 7.63
C HIS A 50 10.72 9.93 8.77
N GLN A 51 11.75 9.65 9.57
CA GLN A 51 11.71 8.81 10.76
C GLN A 51 12.18 9.60 11.99
N LYS A 52 11.58 9.33 13.15
CA LYS A 52 11.93 9.99 14.43
C LYS A 52 12.81 9.07 15.29
N LEU A 53 14.13 9.27 15.21
CA LEU A 53 15.14 8.42 15.85
C LEU A 53 15.59 8.90 17.24
N ASP A 54 15.10 10.07 17.65
CA ASP A 54 15.41 10.73 18.92
C ASP A 54 14.85 9.99 20.14
N LYS A 55 13.86 9.11 19.92
CA LYS A 55 13.26 8.27 20.95
C LYS A 55 13.64 6.81 20.76
N ILE A 56 13.86 6.08 21.86
CA ILE A 56 14.04 4.64 21.82
C ILE A 56 12.74 4.00 21.32
N VAL A 57 12.82 3.32 20.17
CA VAL A 57 11.69 2.58 19.61
C VAL A 57 11.68 1.18 20.20
N LYS A 58 10.62 0.88 20.95
CA LYS A 58 10.33 -0.46 21.47
C LYS A 58 9.05 -0.95 20.81
N ILE A 59 8.81 -2.25 20.84
CA ILE A 59 7.60 -2.83 20.26
C ILE A 59 6.29 -2.25 20.84
N THR A 60 6.33 -1.65 22.03
CA THR A 60 5.17 -1.04 22.68
C THR A 60 5.22 0.49 22.73
N GLN A 61 6.30 1.13 22.25
CA GLN A 61 6.53 2.56 22.42
C GLN A 61 7.24 3.16 21.20
N ASN A 62 6.74 4.31 20.74
CA ASN A 62 7.31 5.05 19.60
C ASN A 62 7.38 4.22 18.31
N THR A 63 6.52 3.20 18.15
CA THR A 63 6.53 2.30 16.98
C THR A 63 6.21 3.06 15.69
N GLY A 64 5.39 4.11 15.74
CA GLY A 64 5.05 4.95 14.59
C GLY A 64 6.20 5.81 14.05
N ASN A 65 7.35 5.84 14.72
CA ASN A 65 8.51 6.65 14.31
C ASN A 65 9.37 6.01 13.21
N LEU A 66 9.18 4.71 12.95
CA LEU A 66 9.95 3.93 11.98
C LEU A 66 9.03 3.31 10.93
N VAL A 67 9.56 3.17 9.72
CA VAL A 67 8.95 2.31 8.71
C VAL A 67 9.34 0.86 9.01
N TRP A 68 8.35 0.06 9.39
CA TRP A 68 8.53 -1.37 9.60
C TRP A 68 8.58 -2.15 8.28
N ASP A 69 9.25 -3.31 8.27
CA ASP A 69 9.43 -4.06 7.01
C ASP A 69 8.07 -4.56 6.48
N GLY A 70 7.11 -4.87 7.35
CA GLY A 70 5.75 -5.23 6.97
C GLY A 70 5.04 -4.11 6.20
N ALA A 71 5.26 -2.85 6.56
CA ALA A 71 4.68 -1.72 5.84
C ALA A 71 5.20 -1.65 4.39
N TYR A 72 6.50 -1.86 4.20
CA TYR A 72 7.09 -1.89 2.85
C TYR A 72 6.57 -3.08 2.02
N ILE A 73 6.46 -4.27 2.62
CA ILE A 73 5.91 -5.45 1.96
C ILE A 73 4.45 -5.22 1.55
N LEU A 74 3.62 -4.71 2.46
CA LEU A 74 2.22 -4.43 2.17
C LEU A 74 2.05 -3.34 1.10
N SER A 75 2.91 -2.32 1.09
CA SER A 75 2.98 -1.32 0.02
C SER A 75 3.24 -1.93 -1.35
N LYS A 76 4.18 -2.88 -1.45
CA LYS A 76 4.43 -3.62 -2.69
C LYS A 76 3.22 -4.46 -3.10
N TYR A 77 2.60 -5.17 -2.16
CA TYR A 77 1.40 -5.94 -2.44
C TYR A 77 0.26 -5.08 -3.01
N ILE A 78 -0.01 -3.92 -2.39
CA ILE A 78 -1.05 -3.00 -2.84
C ILE A 78 -0.81 -2.55 -4.29
N LEU A 79 0.42 -2.20 -4.64
CA LEU A 79 0.73 -1.64 -5.96
C LEU A 79 0.83 -2.68 -7.07
N TYR A 80 1.26 -3.90 -6.76
CA TYR A 80 1.64 -4.88 -7.78
C TYR A 80 0.78 -6.16 -7.78
N HIS A 81 0.05 -6.44 -6.69
CA HIS A 81 -0.66 -7.70 -6.52
C HIS A 81 -2.16 -7.52 -6.25
N LEU A 82 -2.58 -6.45 -5.58
CA LEU A 82 -3.96 -6.26 -5.12
C LEU A 82 -5.01 -6.39 -6.23
N LEU A 83 -4.80 -5.75 -7.38
CA LEU A 83 -5.77 -5.80 -8.50
C LEU A 83 -5.94 -7.20 -9.11
N ASN A 84 -4.96 -8.09 -8.88
CA ASN A 84 -4.99 -9.48 -9.34
C ASN A 84 -5.40 -10.45 -8.23
N ASP A 85 -5.58 -9.99 -7.00
CA ASP A 85 -6.00 -10.85 -5.89
C ASP A 85 -7.46 -11.30 -6.07
N PHE A 86 -7.69 -12.59 -5.92
CA PHE A 86 -9.02 -13.20 -6.13
C PHE A 86 -10.06 -12.66 -5.15
N THR A 87 -9.71 -12.55 -3.86
CA THR A 87 -10.63 -12.06 -2.82
C THR A 87 -11.01 -10.62 -3.07
N PHE A 88 -10.04 -9.80 -3.48
CA PHE A 88 -10.29 -8.42 -3.89
C PHE A 88 -11.20 -8.35 -5.12
N ARG A 89 -10.92 -9.11 -6.18
CA ARG A 89 -11.67 -9.09 -7.43
C ARG A 89 -13.14 -9.47 -7.26
N GLU A 90 -13.41 -10.60 -6.59
CA GLU A 90 -14.77 -11.09 -6.35
C GLU A 90 -15.61 -10.10 -5.53
N ASN A 91 -15.00 -9.38 -4.58
CA ASN A 91 -15.75 -8.51 -3.68
C ASN A 91 -15.81 -7.04 -4.15
N ILE A 92 -14.86 -6.58 -4.96
CA ILE A 92 -14.72 -5.15 -5.31
C ILE A 92 -14.91 -4.89 -6.81
N LEU A 93 -14.29 -5.69 -7.68
CA LEU A 93 -14.27 -5.39 -9.12
C LEU A 93 -15.51 -5.92 -9.87
N GLU A 94 -16.07 -7.05 -9.44
CA GLU A 94 -17.29 -7.60 -10.03
C GLU A 94 -18.56 -6.76 -9.73
N PHE A 95 -18.45 -5.71 -8.92
CA PHE A 95 -19.56 -4.82 -8.54
C PHE A 95 -19.57 -3.44 -9.26
N ASN A 96 -18.50 -3.08 -9.99
CA ASN A 96 -18.34 -1.74 -10.57
C ASN A 96 -18.81 -1.64 -12.04
N ASP A 97 -20.05 -2.06 -12.33
CA ASP A 97 -20.65 -1.93 -13.68
C ASP A 97 -21.11 -0.50 -14.02
N THR A 98 -21.05 0.45 -13.09
CA THR A 98 -21.45 1.86 -13.33
C THR A 98 -20.43 2.84 -12.76
N ALA A 99 -19.65 3.47 -13.67
CA ALA A 99 -18.58 4.45 -13.44
C ALA A 99 -17.42 3.99 -12.53
N PRO A 100 -16.16 4.38 -12.79
CA PRO A 100 -15.04 4.01 -11.93
C PRO A 100 -15.13 4.76 -10.60
N GLN A 101 -15.82 4.19 -9.62
CA GLN A 101 -15.75 4.67 -8.24
C GLN A 101 -14.38 4.30 -7.66
N LYS A 102 -13.67 5.28 -7.12
CA LYS A 102 -12.39 5.06 -6.45
C LYS A 102 -12.58 4.15 -5.24
N ILE A 103 -11.66 3.21 -5.06
CA ILE A 103 -11.61 2.38 -3.85
C ILE A 103 -11.31 3.28 -2.65
N ARG A 104 -12.12 3.15 -1.60
CA ARG A 104 -12.00 3.88 -0.34
C ARG A 104 -11.20 3.06 0.66
N PHE A 105 -10.05 3.56 1.06
CA PHE A 105 -9.16 2.95 2.03
C PHE A 105 -9.16 3.71 3.35
N LEU A 106 -9.11 2.98 4.46
CA LEU A 106 -8.74 3.47 5.78
C LEU A 106 -7.51 2.72 6.25
N GLU A 107 -6.42 3.40 6.61
CA GLU A 107 -5.28 2.78 7.27
C GLU A 107 -5.37 2.99 8.79
N LEU A 108 -5.35 1.91 9.56
CA LEU A 108 -5.31 1.95 11.02
C LEU A 108 -3.86 1.87 11.51
N GLY A 109 -3.41 2.86 12.28
CA GLY A 109 -2.05 2.91 12.81
C GLY A 109 -1.02 3.14 11.70
N SER A 110 -1.13 4.29 11.05
CA SER A 110 -0.40 4.58 9.81
C SER A 110 1.10 4.76 10.01
N GLY A 111 1.56 5.05 11.23
CA GLY A 111 2.96 5.34 11.56
C GLY A 111 3.51 6.43 10.64
N CYS A 112 4.51 6.09 9.83
CA CYS A 112 5.07 7.05 8.87
C CYS A 112 4.24 7.25 7.59
N GLY A 113 3.15 6.50 7.37
CA GLY A 113 2.18 6.70 6.28
C GLY A 113 2.53 6.04 4.94
N LEU A 114 3.50 5.13 4.90
CA LEU A 114 3.97 4.50 3.65
C LEU A 114 2.87 3.67 2.95
N VAL A 115 2.06 2.92 3.71
CA VAL A 115 1.04 2.03 3.14
C VAL A 115 -0.11 2.86 2.55
N GLY A 116 -0.61 3.86 3.28
CA GLY A 116 -1.63 4.78 2.80
C GLY A 116 -1.20 5.56 1.55
N LEU A 117 0.04 6.04 1.49
CA LEU A 117 0.59 6.64 0.26
C LEU A 117 0.59 5.64 -0.91
N SER A 118 0.86 4.37 -0.65
CA SER A 118 0.85 3.32 -1.69
C SER A 118 -0.56 3.06 -2.21
N ALA A 119 -1.57 3.02 -1.34
CA ALA A 119 -2.98 2.92 -1.73
C ALA A 119 -3.46 4.15 -2.50
N TRP A 120 -2.97 5.34 -2.15
CA TRP A 120 -3.27 6.57 -2.89
C TRP A 120 -2.62 6.57 -4.27
N ILE A 121 -1.37 6.13 -4.39
CA ILE A 121 -0.66 5.97 -5.67
C ILE A 121 -1.35 4.95 -6.59
N LEU A 122 -2.03 3.94 -6.02
CA LEU A 122 -2.90 3.03 -6.77
C LEU A 122 -4.17 3.71 -7.33
N GLY A 123 -4.46 4.95 -6.91
CA GLY A 123 -5.64 5.72 -7.32
C GLY A 123 -6.79 5.73 -6.32
N GLY A 124 -6.57 5.22 -5.10
CA GLY A 124 -7.57 5.18 -4.04
C GLY A 124 -7.92 6.54 -3.44
N TYR A 125 -9.08 6.60 -2.78
CA TYR A 125 -9.38 7.61 -1.75
C TYR A 125 -8.93 7.06 -0.41
N VAL A 126 -8.00 7.72 0.29
CA VAL A 126 -7.34 7.15 1.46
C VAL A 126 -7.50 8.06 2.68
N VAL A 127 -7.83 7.47 3.82
CA VAL A 127 -7.70 8.12 5.13
C VAL A 127 -6.64 7.37 5.91
N CYS A 128 -5.52 8.03 6.21
CA CYS A 128 -4.50 7.52 7.12
C CYS A 128 -4.89 7.91 8.55
N SER A 129 -4.98 6.97 9.47
CA SER A 129 -5.26 7.26 10.87
C SER A 129 -4.10 6.93 11.80
N GLU A 130 -3.91 7.75 12.83
CA GLU A 130 -2.88 7.60 13.85
C GLU A 130 -3.35 8.18 15.19
N LEU A 131 -2.72 7.76 16.29
CA LEU A 131 -2.98 8.30 17.62
C LEU A 131 -2.86 9.83 17.65
N PRO A 132 -3.79 10.54 18.31
CA PRO A 132 -3.68 11.99 18.49
C PRO A 132 -2.38 12.37 19.22
N GLY A 133 -1.77 13.50 18.84
CA GLY A 133 -0.55 13.99 19.46
C GLY A 133 0.62 14.04 18.48
N GLU A 134 1.82 13.74 18.96
CA GLU A 134 3.06 13.85 18.17
C GLU A 134 3.15 12.79 17.06
N GLU A 135 2.47 11.66 17.23
CA GLU A 135 2.36 10.55 16.29
C GLU A 135 1.54 11.01 15.07
N PHE A 136 0.35 11.56 15.30
CA PHE A 136 -0.48 12.15 14.25
C PHE A 136 0.25 13.24 13.45
N GLU A 137 0.91 14.19 14.14
CA GLU A 137 1.65 15.26 13.45
C GLU A 137 2.82 14.71 12.61
N HIS A 138 3.44 13.61 13.05
CA HIS A 138 4.49 12.93 12.29
C HIS A 138 3.93 12.28 11.01
N THR A 139 2.84 11.53 11.12
CA THR A 139 2.15 10.93 9.97
C THR A 139 1.74 12.03 8.99
N LYS A 140 1.09 13.09 9.50
CA LYS A 140 0.62 14.22 8.69
C LYS A 140 1.73 14.88 7.90
N LEU A 141 2.87 15.18 8.54
CA LEU A 141 4.03 15.75 7.87
C LEU A 141 4.52 14.86 6.72
N ASN A 142 4.63 13.54 6.96
CA ASN A 142 5.06 12.60 5.94
C ASN A 142 4.08 12.49 4.77
N ILE A 143 2.77 12.45 5.05
CA ILE A 143 1.74 12.41 4.00
C ILE A 143 1.77 13.69 3.17
N GLU A 144 1.72 14.87 3.80
CA GLU A 144 1.66 16.15 3.11
C GLU A 144 2.90 16.42 2.24
N SER A 145 4.09 16.13 2.76
CA SER A 145 5.36 16.33 2.03
C SER A 145 5.45 15.42 0.81
N ASN A 146 5.06 14.16 0.94
CA ASN A 146 5.10 13.19 -0.17
C ASN A 146 4.00 13.45 -1.19
N VAL A 147 2.80 13.82 -0.78
CA VAL A 147 1.72 14.21 -1.71
C VAL A 147 2.18 15.37 -2.58
N LYS A 148 2.76 16.42 -1.99
CA LYS A 148 3.31 17.56 -2.75
C LYS A 148 4.41 17.12 -3.72
N SER A 149 5.35 16.30 -3.26
CA SER A 149 6.45 15.77 -4.08
C SER A 149 5.94 14.93 -5.26
N ILE A 150 5.01 14.01 -5.01
CA ILE A 150 4.43 13.09 -6.00
C ILE A 150 3.64 13.85 -7.05
N LEU A 151 2.82 14.84 -6.66
CA LEU A 151 2.07 15.65 -7.62
C LEU A 151 2.99 16.48 -8.52
N ASN A 152 4.13 16.94 -8.01
CA ASN A 152 5.15 17.58 -8.85
C ASN A 152 5.79 16.58 -9.82
N GLN A 153 6.17 15.39 -9.35
CA GLN A 153 6.70 14.32 -10.21
C GLN A 153 5.71 13.92 -11.31
N GLN A 154 4.41 13.83 -11.00
CA GLN A 154 3.35 13.54 -11.98
C GLN A 154 3.26 14.63 -13.05
N LYS A 155 3.31 15.91 -12.67
CA LYS A 155 3.30 17.03 -13.62
C LYS A 155 4.49 17.00 -14.56
N GLU A 156 5.69 16.72 -14.04
CA GLU A 156 6.89 16.65 -14.87
C GLU A 156 6.85 15.46 -15.85
N ARG A 157 6.27 14.33 -15.46
CA ARG A 157 6.02 13.20 -16.38
C ARG A 157 5.09 13.58 -17.52
N PHE A 158 3.94 14.16 -17.21
CA PHE A 158 2.98 14.58 -18.23
C PHE A 158 3.58 15.61 -19.21
N LYS A 159 4.42 16.53 -18.73
CA LYS A 159 5.16 17.46 -19.61
C LYS A 159 6.11 16.71 -20.55
N LEU A 160 6.90 15.78 -20.02
CA LEU A 160 7.86 14.99 -20.82
C LEU A 160 7.14 14.15 -21.89
N GLU A 161 6.06 13.47 -21.52
CA GLU A 161 5.23 12.69 -22.44
C GLU A 161 4.57 13.57 -23.52
N SER A 162 4.12 14.78 -23.16
CA SER A 162 3.56 15.72 -24.14
C SER A 162 4.59 16.21 -25.16
N ASN A 163 5.87 16.33 -24.76
CA ASN A 163 6.97 16.76 -25.62
C ASN A 163 7.49 15.64 -26.54
N LEU A 164 7.26 14.37 -26.18
CA LEU A 164 7.69 13.19 -26.94
C LEU A 164 6.71 12.77 -28.05
N LYS A 165 5.57 13.46 -28.19
CA LYS A 165 4.55 13.16 -29.22
C LYS A 165 5.01 13.56 -30.63
N ASN A 166 5.88 12.75 -31.23
CA ASN A 166 5.94 12.58 -32.69
C ASN A 166 4.78 11.65 -33.12
N GLU A 167 4.11 12.01 -34.22
CA GLU A 167 2.84 11.39 -34.67
C GLU A 167 2.93 9.90 -35.07
N SER A 168 4.12 9.29 -35.15
CA SER A 168 4.28 7.90 -35.62
C SER A 168 4.16 6.81 -34.55
N ASP A 169 4.29 7.13 -33.26
CA ASP A 169 4.38 6.13 -32.17
C ASP A 169 3.05 5.89 -31.43
N LEU A 170 1.96 6.50 -31.90
CA LEU A 170 0.61 6.41 -31.33
C LEU A 170 -0.03 5.00 -31.30
N LYS A 171 0.66 3.96 -31.81
CA LYS A 171 0.12 2.60 -31.93
C LYS A 171 0.45 1.65 -30.78
N VAL A 172 1.41 1.97 -29.91
CA VAL A 172 1.59 1.21 -28.65
C VAL A 172 0.83 1.96 -27.56
N LYS A 173 -0.50 1.92 -27.63
CA LYS A 173 -1.37 2.40 -26.54
C LYS A 173 -1.02 1.58 -25.29
N HIS A 174 -0.22 2.16 -24.42
CA HIS A 174 -0.03 1.64 -23.07
C HIS A 174 -1.40 1.62 -22.40
N GLU A 175 -1.95 0.42 -22.20
CA GLU A 175 -3.11 0.12 -21.35
C GLU A 175 -2.81 0.37 -19.84
N LYS A 176 -1.86 1.25 -19.51
CA LYS A 176 -1.74 1.79 -18.16
C LYS A 176 -2.75 2.93 -18.07
N LEU A 177 -3.86 2.71 -17.36
CA LEU A 177 -4.70 3.80 -16.87
C LEU A 177 -3.76 4.89 -16.29
N GLU A 178 -3.68 6.05 -16.93
CA GLU A 178 -3.04 7.21 -16.35
C GLU A 178 -3.88 7.64 -15.15
N ILE A 179 -3.53 7.16 -13.97
CA ILE A 179 -4.18 7.53 -12.72
C ILE A 179 -3.82 8.98 -12.44
N ASN A 180 -4.80 9.88 -12.59
CA ASN A 180 -4.63 11.28 -12.19
C ASN A 180 -4.77 11.41 -10.67
N LEU A 181 -3.64 11.37 -9.97
CA LEU A 181 -3.59 11.57 -8.52
C LEU A 181 -3.98 13.00 -8.16
N ARG A 182 -4.71 13.16 -7.06
CA ARG A 182 -5.09 14.47 -6.55
C ARG A 182 -5.05 14.48 -5.03
N SER A 183 -4.62 15.61 -4.45
CA SER A 183 -4.37 15.77 -3.02
C SER A 183 -5.63 15.58 -2.17
N GLU A 184 -6.82 15.88 -2.69
CA GLU A 184 -8.09 15.69 -1.96
C GLU A 184 -8.49 14.22 -1.76
N ASN A 185 -7.78 13.28 -2.40
CA ASN A 185 -8.03 11.85 -2.26
C ASN A 185 -7.16 11.19 -1.20
N ILE A 186 -6.44 11.95 -0.40
CA ILE A 186 -5.71 11.45 0.76
C ILE A 186 -5.82 12.44 1.91
N ALA A 187 -6.15 11.95 3.09
CA ALA A 187 -6.28 12.75 4.30
C ALA A 187 -5.68 12.00 5.50
N VAL A 188 -5.36 12.73 6.56
CA VAL A 188 -4.92 12.16 7.84
C VAL A 188 -5.95 12.50 8.91
N TYR A 189 -6.30 11.52 9.75
CA TYR A 189 -7.31 11.67 10.80
C TYR A 189 -6.80 11.15 12.14
N PRO A 190 -6.91 11.92 13.25
CA PRO A 190 -6.52 11.45 14.57
C PRO A 190 -7.53 10.41 15.08
N LEU A 191 -7.08 9.21 15.43
CA LEU A 191 -7.94 8.11 15.83
C LEU A 191 -7.35 7.35 17.03
N ASN A 192 -8.09 7.33 18.13
CA ASN A 192 -7.83 6.43 19.25
C ASN A 192 -8.72 5.19 19.12
N TRP A 193 -8.15 3.99 19.14
CA TRP A 193 -8.91 2.75 19.00
C TRP A 193 -9.82 2.43 20.18
N GLU A 194 -9.55 2.98 21.36
CA GLU A 194 -10.34 2.74 22.57
C GLU A 194 -11.71 3.42 22.55
N GLU A 195 -11.83 4.49 21.78
CA GLU A 195 -13.02 5.33 21.74
C GLU A 195 -13.51 5.48 20.29
N LEU A 196 -14.76 5.11 20.04
CA LEU A 196 -15.34 5.29 18.71
C LEU A 196 -15.48 6.80 18.43
N PRO A 197 -15.11 7.26 17.22
CA PRO A 197 -15.21 8.67 16.88
C PRO A 197 -16.69 9.08 16.83
N GLN A 198 -16.99 10.25 17.40
CA GLN A 198 -18.33 10.84 17.35
C GLN A 198 -18.56 11.56 16.02
N ASP A 199 -17.58 12.35 15.59
CA ASP A 199 -17.63 13.14 14.36
C ASP A 199 -16.51 12.71 13.40
N PHE A 200 -16.80 11.69 12.58
CA PHE A 200 -15.89 11.26 11.51
C PHE A 200 -16.28 11.97 10.19
N PRO A 201 -15.44 12.90 9.67
CA PRO A 201 -15.82 13.79 8.58
C PRO A 201 -15.79 13.13 7.20
N HIS A 202 -15.28 11.89 7.10
CA HIS A 202 -15.19 11.18 5.83
C HIS A 202 -16.41 10.25 5.68
N LEU A 203 -17.13 10.38 4.57
CA LEU A 203 -18.37 9.64 4.32
C LEU A 203 -18.18 8.11 4.41
N PHE A 204 -19.18 7.43 4.99
CA PHE A 204 -19.22 5.97 5.15
C PHE A 204 -19.74 5.25 3.90
N PRO A 205 -19.40 3.96 3.70
CA PRO A 205 -18.38 3.13 4.38
C PRO A 205 -17.04 3.05 3.60
N PHE A 206 -16.02 2.41 4.20
CA PHE A 206 -14.76 2.07 3.51
C PHE A 206 -14.83 0.71 2.84
N ASP A 207 -14.08 0.58 1.76
CA ASP A 207 -14.04 -0.66 0.98
C ASP A 207 -12.94 -1.60 1.50
N ILE A 208 -11.80 -1.02 1.85
CA ILE A 208 -10.65 -1.73 2.39
C ILE A 208 -10.14 -1.00 3.62
N ILE A 209 -9.91 -1.73 4.69
CA ILE A 209 -9.17 -1.28 5.86
C ILE A 209 -7.76 -1.90 5.79
N LEU A 210 -6.72 -1.08 5.90
CA LEU A 210 -5.32 -1.49 5.86
C LEU A 210 -4.79 -1.58 7.29
N ALA A 211 -4.05 -2.65 7.58
CA ALA A 211 -3.47 -2.91 8.90
C ALA A 211 -2.04 -3.45 8.75
N SER A 212 -1.03 -2.62 9.04
CA SER A 212 0.38 -3.01 8.94
C SER A 212 1.03 -3.09 10.31
N GLU A 213 1.30 -4.31 10.79
CA GLU A 213 2.06 -4.58 12.01
C GLU A 213 1.47 -3.95 13.28
N ILE A 214 0.14 -3.92 13.39
CA ILE A 214 -0.58 -3.30 14.52
C ILE A 214 -0.99 -4.29 15.63
N PHE A 215 -0.57 -5.56 15.56
CA PHE A 215 -1.03 -6.64 16.45
C PHE A 215 -0.13 -6.92 17.66
N TYR A 216 0.61 -5.94 18.16
CA TYR A 216 1.62 -6.15 19.20
C TYR A 216 1.13 -5.92 20.65
N LEU A 217 -0.10 -5.42 20.85
CA LEU A 217 -0.68 -5.16 22.17
C LEU A 217 -2.05 -5.85 22.33
N PRO A 218 -2.13 -7.00 23.02
CA PRO A 218 -3.36 -7.78 23.13
C PRO A 218 -4.57 -7.06 23.74
N HIS A 219 -4.35 -6.09 24.64
CA HIS A 219 -5.45 -5.32 25.24
C HIS A 219 -6.21 -4.47 24.22
N PHE A 220 -5.59 -4.10 23.09
CA PHE A 220 -6.24 -3.35 22.02
C PHE A 220 -7.02 -4.20 21.01
N TYR A 221 -6.96 -5.54 21.07
CA TYR A 221 -7.61 -6.37 20.05
C TYR A 221 -9.13 -6.17 19.98
N LYS A 222 -9.83 -6.11 21.13
CA LYS A 222 -11.27 -5.83 21.17
C LYS A 222 -11.61 -4.40 20.71
N PRO A 223 -10.94 -3.34 21.22
CA PRO A 223 -11.07 -1.99 20.69
C PRO A 223 -10.87 -1.91 19.16
N LEU A 224 -9.81 -2.51 18.64
CA LEU A 224 -9.49 -2.53 17.22
C LEU A 224 -10.59 -3.21 16.39
N ILE A 225 -11.13 -4.35 16.85
CA ILE A 225 -12.23 -5.03 16.17
C ILE A 225 -13.51 -4.17 16.16
N LYS A 226 -13.81 -3.47 17.26
CA LYS A 226 -14.94 -2.52 17.29
C LYS A 226 -14.73 -1.41 16.27
N MET A 227 -13.51 -0.89 16.14
CA MET A 227 -13.17 0.14 15.17
C MET A 227 -13.33 -0.34 13.72
N ILE A 228 -12.82 -1.55 13.41
CA ILE A 228 -13.02 -2.18 12.10
C ILE A 228 -14.51 -2.31 11.78
N LYS A 229 -15.32 -2.79 12.73
CA LYS A 229 -16.78 -2.93 12.54
C LYS A 229 -17.47 -1.58 12.32
N TYR A 230 -17.08 -0.54 13.07
CA TYR A 230 -17.63 0.80 12.94
C TYR A 230 -17.42 1.37 11.53
N PHE A 231 -16.23 1.18 10.95
CA PHE A 231 -15.89 1.64 9.61
C PHE A 231 -16.31 0.71 8.46
N SER A 232 -16.87 -0.45 8.78
CA SER A 232 -17.30 -1.43 7.79
C SER A 232 -18.70 -1.12 7.23
N CYS A 233 -18.96 -1.53 5.99
CA CYS A 233 -20.31 -1.58 5.41
C CYS A 233 -21.26 -2.36 6.34
N PRO A 234 -22.47 -1.85 6.63
CA PRO A 234 -23.47 -2.63 7.33
C PRO A 234 -23.79 -3.93 6.58
N ILE A 235 -23.70 -5.05 7.30
CA ILE A 235 -24.22 -6.33 6.83
C ILE A 235 -25.74 -6.28 7.07
N THR A 236 -26.56 -6.19 6.02
CA THR A 236 -28.02 -6.10 6.16
C THR A 236 -28.69 -7.42 5.79
N ASP A 237 -29.44 -7.99 6.73
CA ASP A 237 -30.16 -9.28 6.64
C ASP A 237 -31.48 -9.20 5.87
N ASN A 238 -31.62 -8.31 4.89
CA ASN A 238 -32.82 -8.32 4.06
C ASN A 238 -32.76 -9.51 3.10
N PHE A 239 -33.35 -10.63 3.52
CA PHE A 239 -33.49 -11.90 2.78
C PHE A 239 -34.01 -11.78 1.33
N LYS A 240 -34.50 -10.61 0.93
CA LYS A 240 -34.94 -10.31 -0.44
C LYS A 240 -33.83 -9.78 -1.37
N GLU A 241 -32.67 -9.38 -0.86
CA GLU A 241 -31.52 -8.89 -1.65
C GLU A 241 -30.33 -9.85 -1.56
N LYS A 242 -30.52 -11.13 -1.90
CA LYS A 242 -29.42 -12.13 -1.94
C LYS A 242 -28.44 -11.98 -3.11
N LYS A 243 -28.34 -10.79 -3.72
CA LYS A 243 -27.29 -10.44 -4.68
C LYS A 243 -26.64 -9.12 -4.27
N GLY A 244 -25.41 -9.21 -3.77
CA GLY A 244 -24.40 -8.24 -4.17
C GLY A 244 -24.24 -6.96 -3.37
N LYS A 245 -24.03 -7.04 -2.05
CA LYS A 245 -23.50 -5.91 -1.28
C LYS A 245 -22.01 -6.10 -1.01
N ARG A 246 -21.22 -5.14 -1.50
CA ARG A 246 -19.77 -5.00 -1.26
C ARG A 246 -19.48 -5.04 0.23
N LYS A 247 -18.66 -6.01 0.66
CA LYS A 247 -18.19 -6.08 2.05
C LYS A 247 -16.95 -5.21 2.21
N THR A 248 -16.77 -4.62 3.39
CA THR A 248 -15.47 -4.06 3.77
C THR A 248 -14.50 -5.20 4.04
N LEU A 249 -13.36 -5.19 3.36
CA LEU A 249 -12.28 -6.16 3.58
C LEU A 249 -11.20 -5.51 4.46
N VAL A 250 -10.61 -6.27 5.38
CA VAL A 250 -9.37 -5.82 6.05
C VAL A 250 -8.20 -6.52 5.41
N LEU A 251 -7.33 -5.77 4.74
CA LEU A 251 -6.05 -6.27 4.26
C LEU A 251 -5.00 -5.98 5.33
N GLY A 252 -4.33 -7.01 5.81
CA GLY A 252 -3.27 -6.80 6.79
C GLY A 252 -2.05 -7.68 6.61
N ILE A 253 -0.99 -7.23 7.26
CA ILE A 253 0.27 -7.95 7.41
C ILE A 253 0.73 -7.84 8.85
N TYR A 254 1.29 -8.92 9.37
CA TYR A 254 2.03 -8.89 10.63
C TYR A 254 3.20 -9.84 10.57
N LYS A 255 4.23 -9.55 11.35
CA LYS A 255 5.29 -10.49 11.69
C LYS A 255 4.92 -11.20 12.98
N ASP A 256 5.01 -12.53 12.97
CA ASP A 256 4.74 -13.38 14.14
C ASP A 256 5.91 -13.28 15.13
N ARG A 257 5.69 -12.62 16.26
CA ARG A 257 6.72 -12.42 17.29
C ARG A 257 6.42 -13.20 18.57
N GLY A 258 5.37 -14.01 18.59
CA GLY A 258 4.94 -14.73 19.78
C GLY A 258 4.38 -13.83 20.89
N LEU A 259 3.82 -12.67 20.53
CA LEU A 259 3.23 -11.70 21.47
C LEU A 259 1.71 -11.85 21.62
N GLY A 260 1.12 -12.85 20.95
CA GLY A 260 -0.31 -13.11 20.96
C GLY A 260 -1.02 -12.69 19.68
N GLU A 261 -0.27 -12.42 18.59
CA GLU A 261 -0.82 -12.03 17.29
C GLU A 261 -1.84 -13.06 16.76
N SER A 262 -1.64 -14.34 17.03
CA SER A 262 -2.59 -15.40 16.68
C SER A 262 -3.94 -15.24 17.41
N ALA A 263 -3.94 -14.79 18.67
CA ALA A 263 -5.14 -14.61 19.47
C ALA A 263 -6.04 -13.50 18.92
N PHE A 264 -5.49 -12.52 18.19
CA PHE A 264 -6.29 -11.51 17.50
C PHE A 264 -7.30 -12.15 16.54
N PHE A 265 -6.90 -13.17 15.78
CA PHE A 265 -7.78 -13.83 14.80
C PHE A 265 -8.90 -14.63 15.47
N ASP A 266 -8.63 -15.25 16.63
CA ASP A 266 -9.65 -15.93 17.43
C ASP A 266 -10.69 -14.95 17.98
N ILE A 267 -10.24 -13.79 18.45
CA ILE A 267 -11.13 -12.73 18.95
C ILE A 267 -11.90 -12.12 17.77
N ALA A 268 -11.24 -11.86 16.63
CA ALA A 268 -11.89 -11.36 15.42
C ALA A 268 -13.00 -12.32 14.95
N ASN A 269 -12.77 -13.63 15.04
CA ASN A 269 -13.80 -14.62 14.73
C ASN A 269 -14.96 -14.62 15.74
N LYS A 270 -14.67 -14.82 17.03
CA LYS A 270 -15.69 -15.03 18.07
C LYS A 270 -16.45 -13.74 18.41
N PHE A 271 -15.74 -12.63 18.56
CA PHE A 271 -16.31 -11.34 18.95
C PHE A 271 -16.61 -10.45 17.74
N GLY A 272 -15.74 -10.46 16.74
CA GLY A 272 -15.89 -9.62 15.54
C GLY A 272 -16.85 -10.15 14.50
N LYS A 273 -17.18 -11.46 14.52
CA LYS A 273 -17.81 -12.18 13.41
C LYS A 273 -17.02 -11.97 12.10
N MET A 274 -15.70 -12.14 12.15
CA MET A 274 -14.81 -11.99 11.01
C MET A 274 -14.04 -13.28 10.71
N LYS A 275 -14.01 -13.67 9.44
CA LYS A 275 -13.27 -14.84 8.96
C LYS A 275 -11.93 -14.37 8.40
N VAL A 276 -10.87 -15.08 8.75
CA VAL A 276 -9.55 -14.88 8.13
C VAL A 276 -9.42 -15.72 6.85
N ILE A 277 -8.88 -15.12 5.80
CA ILE A 277 -8.38 -15.80 4.60
C ILE A 277 -6.90 -15.42 4.47
N TRP A 278 -6.02 -16.42 4.50
CA TRP A 278 -4.59 -16.20 4.36
C TRP A 278 -4.21 -15.97 2.90
N ILE A 279 -3.41 -14.93 2.66
CA ILE A 279 -2.88 -14.63 1.33
C ILE A 279 -1.68 -15.55 1.07
N ASN A 280 -1.56 -16.06 -0.16
CA ASN A 280 -0.41 -16.89 -0.53
C ASN A 280 0.87 -16.04 -0.53
N ASN A 281 1.85 -16.45 0.27
CA ASN A 281 3.10 -15.71 0.48
C ASN A 281 4.22 -16.01 -0.54
N ASN A 282 3.98 -16.87 -1.54
CA ASN A 282 5.00 -17.27 -2.52
C ASN A 282 5.59 -16.07 -3.28
N TRP A 283 4.79 -15.03 -3.54
CA TRP A 283 5.28 -13.82 -4.20
C TRP A 283 6.32 -13.09 -3.32
N MET A 284 6.14 -13.07 -1.99
CA MET A 284 7.11 -12.46 -1.07
C MET A 284 8.42 -13.24 -1.02
N LEU A 285 8.36 -14.57 -1.07
CA LEU A 285 9.57 -15.41 -1.10
C LEU A 285 10.42 -15.12 -2.33
N ASN A 286 9.77 -14.91 -3.48
CA ASN A 286 10.45 -14.58 -4.73
C ASN A 286 11.04 -13.16 -4.73
N GLU A 287 10.39 -12.19 -4.07
CA GLU A 287 10.83 -10.78 -4.09
C GLU A 287 11.80 -10.42 -2.94
N PHE A 288 11.64 -11.03 -1.76
CA PHE A 288 12.35 -10.67 -0.53
C PHE A 288 13.21 -11.79 0.07
N ASN A 289 13.39 -12.91 -0.64
CA ASN A 289 14.07 -14.12 -0.16
C ASN A 289 13.41 -14.69 1.13
N ASN A 290 14.12 -15.57 1.84
CA ASN A 290 13.63 -16.26 3.05
C ASN A 290 13.27 -15.35 4.23
N TYR A 291 13.65 -14.07 4.21
CA TYR A 291 13.34 -13.10 5.27
C TYR A 291 11.82 -12.88 5.44
N SER A 292 11.03 -13.19 4.40
CA SER A 292 9.57 -13.04 4.40
C SER A 292 8.80 -14.19 5.06
N GLN A 293 9.44 -15.31 5.44
CA GLN A 293 8.75 -16.45 6.05
C GLN A 293 8.09 -16.12 7.40
N GLU A 294 8.59 -15.11 8.09
CA GLU A 294 8.07 -14.64 9.39
C GLU A 294 6.83 -13.74 9.24
N TYR A 295 6.56 -13.24 8.03
CA TYR A 295 5.44 -12.34 7.74
C TYR A 295 4.23 -13.12 7.22
N LYS A 296 3.07 -12.81 7.77
CA LYS A 296 1.79 -13.40 7.38
C LYS A 296 0.85 -12.31 6.89
N MET A 297 0.31 -12.50 5.69
CA MET A 297 -0.67 -11.61 5.09
C MET A 297 -2.05 -12.25 5.06
N PHE A 298 -3.08 -11.43 5.23
CA PHE A 298 -4.43 -11.93 5.35
C PHE A 298 -5.47 -10.91 4.88
N TRP A 299 -6.63 -11.47 4.53
CA TRP A 299 -7.90 -10.78 4.49
C TRP A 299 -8.69 -11.13 5.75
N LEU A 300 -9.26 -10.15 6.45
CA LEU A 300 -10.40 -10.38 7.34
C LEU A 300 -11.68 -9.94 6.64
N ILE A 301 -12.66 -10.83 6.67
CA ILE A 301 -13.94 -10.66 5.98
C ILE A 301 -15.07 -10.78 6.99
N PRO A 302 -15.96 -9.78 7.12
CA PRO A 302 -17.10 -9.88 8.01
C PRO A 302 -18.13 -10.92 7.52
N PHE A 303 -18.71 -11.65 8.47
CA PHE A 303 -19.78 -12.62 8.28
C PHE A 303 -20.88 -12.43 9.35
N GLU A 304 -21.98 -13.17 9.19
CA GLU A 304 -23.17 -13.10 10.06
C GLU A 304 -23.00 -13.77 11.44
#